data_AF-A0A146K803-F1
#
_entry.id   AF-A0A146K803-F1
#
_cell.length_a   1.000
_cell.length_b   1.000
_cell.length_c   1.000
_cell.angle_alpha   90.00
_cell.angle_beta   90.00
_cell.angle_gamma   90.00
#
_symmetry.space_group_name_H-M   'P 1'
#
loop_
_entity.id
_entity.type
_entity.pdbx_description
1 polymer ?
#
loop_
_entity_poly.entity_id
_entity_poly.type
_entity_poly.pdbx_seq_one_letter_code
_entity_poly.pdbx_strand_id
1 'polypeptide(L)'
;KRQVCSKQKIGFNITHTFELLDIYKLSVQYGQFSRKNISRATNISPQVAEGRWYAEQRRTTKYGNNYDWKTKLNFLVAEQILKGDKSTTLIDEIRNVLMRPDIQIHKIYDILNKKDQPDFVFISTHKTEVPTEFDIMDNFLELFE
;
A
#
# COMPACT_ATOMS: atom_id res chain seq x y z
N LYS A 1 -7.32 48.09 4.36
CA LYS A 1 -6.73 46.79 4.75
C LYS A 1 -6.90 45.83 3.57
N ARG A 2 -5.82 45.41 2.91
CA ARG A 2 -5.88 44.55 1.71
C ARG A 2 -6.12 43.10 2.13
N GLN A 3 -7.20 42.51 1.63
CA GLN A 3 -7.56 41.11 1.83
C GLN A 3 -6.69 40.27 0.89
N VAL A 4 -5.70 39.56 1.45
CA VAL A 4 -4.86 38.64 0.66
C VAL A 4 -5.67 37.36 0.44
N CYS A 5 -6.21 37.23 -0.77
CA CYS A 5 -6.91 36.04 -1.23
C CYS A 5 -5.90 34.91 -1.43
N SER A 6 -5.74 34.03 -0.43
CA SER A 6 -4.88 32.85 -0.51
C SER A 6 -5.55 31.73 -1.33
N LYS A 7 -5.81 31.96 -2.61
CA LYS A 7 -6.29 30.95 -3.56
C LYS A 7 -5.11 30.34 -4.32
N GLN A 8 -4.23 29.59 -3.67
CA GLN A 8 -3.17 28.83 -4.36
C GLN A 8 -2.48 27.85 -3.41
N LYS A 9 -3.08 26.68 -3.18
CA LYS A 9 -2.39 25.49 -2.61
C LYS A 9 -3.10 24.15 -2.87
N ILE A 10 -4.35 24.17 -3.35
CA ILE A 10 -5.17 22.96 -3.54
C ILE A 10 -4.72 22.15 -4.78
N GLY A 11 -4.37 22.82 -5.89
CA GLY A 11 -4.03 22.14 -7.16
C GLY A 11 -2.77 21.26 -7.10
N PHE A 12 -1.71 21.72 -6.45
CA PHE A 12 -0.45 20.96 -6.33
C PHE A 12 -0.57 19.68 -5.49
N ASN A 13 -1.43 19.70 -4.48
CA ASN A 13 -1.59 18.56 -3.57
C ASN A 13 -2.34 17.40 -4.24
N ILE A 14 -3.21 17.71 -5.20
CA ILE A 14 -3.98 16.74 -5.97
C ILE A 14 -3.08 16.04 -7.01
N THR A 15 -2.22 16.77 -7.73
CA THR A 15 -1.31 16.18 -8.72
C THR A 15 -0.39 15.14 -8.09
N HIS A 16 0.28 15.46 -6.98
CA HIS A 16 1.16 14.51 -6.29
C HIS A 16 0.42 13.29 -5.75
N THR A 17 -0.85 13.47 -5.41
CA THR A 17 -1.70 12.38 -4.95
C THR A 17 -2.05 11.45 -6.12
N PHE A 18 -2.34 11.98 -7.31
CA PHE A 18 -2.54 11.15 -8.49
C PHE A 18 -1.27 10.42 -8.92
N GLU A 19 -0.11 11.08 -8.89
CA GLU A 19 1.18 10.42 -9.12
C GLU A 19 1.39 9.22 -8.19
N LEU A 20 1.09 9.40 -6.90
CA LEU A 20 1.19 8.31 -5.92
C LEU A 20 0.23 7.16 -6.23
N LEU A 21 -1.02 7.46 -6.62
CA LEU A 21 -1.99 6.43 -6.99
C LEU A 21 -1.56 5.68 -8.26
N ASP A 22 -0.97 6.37 -9.25
CA ASP A 22 -0.40 5.74 -10.44
C ASP A 22 0.77 4.81 -10.10
N ILE A 23 1.65 5.26 -9.20
CA ILE A 23 2.77 4.45 -8.67
C ILE A 23 2.23 3.20 -7.98
N TYR A 24 1.25 3.34 -7.08
CA TYR A 24 0.64 2.20 -6.38
C TYR A 24 -0.03 1.23 -7.34
N LYS A 25 -0.81 1.74 -8.30
CA LYS A 25 -1.49 0.93 -9.29
C LYS A 25 -0.52 0.03 -10.04
N LEU A 26 0.54 0.61 -10.58
CA LEU A 26 1.55 -0.13 -11.33
C LEU A 26 2.33 -1.09 -10.43
N SER A 27 2.63 -0.69 -9.19
CA SER A 27 3.37 -1.54 -8.26
C SER A 27 2.58 -2.79 -7.88
N VAL A 28 1.26 -2.66 -7.71
CA VAL A 28 0.34 -3.79 -7.49
C VAL A 28 0.26 -4.69 -8.74
N GLN A 29 0.09 -4.11 -9.93
CA GLN A 29 0.02 -4.89 -11.18
C GLN A 29 1.29 -5.69 -11.46
N TYR A 30 2.45 -5.10 -11.19
CA TYR A 30 3.75 -5.75 -11.36
C TYR A 30 4.17 -6.61 -10.15
N GLY A 31 3.44 -6.56 -9.04
CA GLY A 31 3.77 -7.26 -7.80
C GLY A 31 5.03 -6.74 -7.10
N GLN A 32 5.52 -5.56 -7.46
CA GLN A 32 6.63 -4.87 -6.80
C GLN A 32 6.76 -3.44 -7.33
N PHE A 33 7.33 -2.56 -6.52
CA PHE A 33 7.73 -1.24 -6.97
C PHE A 33 8.94 -1.33 -7.91
N SER A 34 8.84 -0.69 -9.09
CA SER A 34 9.95 -0.54 -10.02
C SER A 34 9.90 0.84 -10.66
N ARG A 35 10.86 1.70 -10.29
CA ARG A 35 10.98 3.06 -10.84
C ARG A 35 11.07 3.07 -12.37
N LYS A 36 11.72 2.06 -12.97
CA LYS A 36 11.86 1.93 -14.44
C LYS A 36 10.53 1.59 -15.11
N ASN A 37 9.75 0.68 -14.53
CA ASN A 37 8.46 0.30 -15.10
C ASN A 37 7.46 1.45 -14.96
N ILE A 38 7.47 2.13 -13.81
CA ILE A 38 6.62 3.29 -13.55
C ILE A 38 6.96 4.43 -14.51
N SER A 39 8.23 4.80 -14.66
CA SER A 39 8.62 5.91 -15.55
C SER A 39 8.39 5.61 -17.03
N ARG A 40 8.24 4.34 -17.41
CA ARG A 40 7.92 3.93 -18.79
C ARG A 40 6.42 3.94 -19.04
N ALA A 41 5.63 3.50 -18.06
CA ALA A 41 4.17 3.44 -18.17
C ALA A 41 3.50 4.78 -17.83
N THR A 42 4.23 5.71 -17.22
CA THR A 42 3.75 7.04 -16.83
C THR A 42 4.74 8.10 -17.31
N ASN A 43 4.36 9.37 -17.24
CA ASN A 43 5.27 10.50 -17.46
C ASN A 43 5.96 10.97 -16.16
N ILE A 44 6.04 10.13 -15.14
CA ILE A 44 6.70 10.44 -13.87
C ILE A 44 8.19 10.12 -13.99
N SER A 45 9.06 11.08 -13.68
CA SER A 45 10.50 10.82 -13.69
C SER A 45 10.89 9.78 -12.63
N PRO A 46 11.93 8.94 -12.87
CA PRO A 46 12.32 7.89 -11.93
C PRO A 46 12.57 8.40 -10.50
N GLN A 47 13.21 9.56 -10.37
CA GLN A 47 13.53 10.19 -9.08
C GLN A 47 12.28 10.66 -8.35
N VAL A 48 11.28 11.19 -9.08
CA VAL A 48 10.00 11.58 -8.48
C VAL A 48 9.24 10.35 -8.03
N ALA A 49 9.15 9.30 -8.86
CA ALA A 49 8.47 8.06 -8.50
C ALA A 49 9.06 7.44 -7.22
N GLU A 50 10.39 7.36 -7.16
CA GLU A 50 11.13 6.87 -6.01
C GLU A 50 10.93 7.73 -4.76
N GLY A 51 11.00 9.06 -4.92
CA GLY A 51 10.76 10.01 -3.85
C GLY A 51 9.36 9.88 -3.26
N ARG A 52 8.33 9.75 -4.09
CA ARG A 52 6.93 9.58 -3.66
C ARG A 52 6.73 8.26 -2.92
N TRP A 53 7.23 7.17 -3.48
CA TRP A 53 7.13 5.84 -2.89
C TRP A 53 7.76 5.80 -1.49
N TYR A 54 9.04 6.16 -1.38
CA TYR A 54 9.75 6.09 -0.09
C TYR A 54 9.31 7.17 0.91
N ALA A 55 8.82 8.32 0.45
CA ALA A 55 8.25 9.32 1.37
C ALA A 55 7.02 8.78 2.09
N GLU A 56 6.11 8.10 1.38
CA GLU A 56 4.90 7.54 2.00
C GLU A 56 5.20 6.29 2.83
N GLN A 57 6.18 5.47 2.46
CA GLN A 57 6.67 4.40 3.33
C GLN A 57 7.20 4.97 4.66
N ARG A 58 8.12 5.94 4.61
CA ARG A 58 8.67 6.57 5.82
C ARG A 58 7.59 7.23 6.67
N ARG A 59 6.62 7.90 6.03
CA ARG A 59 5.48 8.51 6.71
C ARG A 59 4.65 7.46 7.43
N THR A 60 4.33 6.35 6.77
CA THR A 60 3.55 5.25 7.34
C THR A 60 4.30 4.60 8.51
N THR A 61 5.61 4.39 8.38
CA THR A 61 6.45 3.89 9.48
C THR A 61 6.48 4.86 10.66
N LYS A 62 6.55 6.17 10.40
CA LYS A 62 6.65 7.19 11.46
C LYS A 62 5.34 7.39 12.22
N TYR A 63 4.20 7.41 11.52
CA TYR A 63 2.91 7.78 12.11
C TYR A 63 1.95 6.61 12.31
N GLY A 64 2.27 5.45 11.75
CA GLY A 64 1.38 4.28 11.73
C GLY A 64 0.38 4.30 10.57
N ASN A 65 -0.20 3.15 10.27
CA ASN A 65 -1.18 2.97 9.18
C ASN A 65 -2.54 3.63 9.48
N ASN A 66 -2.86 3.93 10.74
CA ASN A 66 -4.12 4.56 11.16
C ASN A 66 -4.10 6.09 11.19
N TYR A 67 -2.99 6.74 10.81
CA TYR A 67 -2.84 8.20 10.92
C TYR A 67 -3.74 8.96 9.94
N ASP A 68 -3.69 8.61 8.65
CA ASP A 68 -4.58 9.15 7.63
C ASP A 68 -4.86 8.11 6.52
N TRP A 69 -5.71 8.49 5.57
CA TRP A 69 -6.10 7.59 4.48
C TRP A 69 -4.92 7.18 3.58
N LYS A 70 -3.87 8.01 3.45
CA LYS A 70 -2.68 7.69 2.63
C LYS A 70 -1.80 6.68 3.34
N THR A 71 -1.58 6.84 4.65
CA THR A 71 -0.83 5.85 5.44
C THR A 71 -1.56 4.51 5.47
N LYS A 72 -2.89 4.52 5.55
CA LYS A 72 -3.71 3.31 5.45
C LYS A 72 -3.61 2.67 4.06
N LEU A 73 -3.75 3.46 3.00
CA LEU A 73 -3.60 2.98 1.63
C LEU A 73 -2.21 2.38 1.38
N ASN A 74 -1.14 3.03 1.84
CA ASN A 74 0.23 2.53 1.72
C ASN A 74 0.39 1.15 2.36
N PHE A 75 -0.17 0.97 3.56
CA PHE A 75 -0.18 -0.31 4.25
C PHE A 75 -0.94 -1.39 3.44
N LEU A 76 -2.14 -1.09 2.97
CA LEU A 76 -2.94 -2.03 2.18
C LEU A 76 -2.24 -2.40 0.86
N VAL A 77 -1.61 -1.45 0.17
CA VAL A 77 -0.84 -1.71 -1.06
C VAL A 77 0.34 -2.63 -0.79
N ALA A 78 1.07 -2.43 0.32
CA ALA A 78 2.17 -3.30 0.71
C ALA A 78 1.67 -4.73 1.00
N GLU A 79 0.58 -4.88 1.75
CA GLU A 79 -0.04 -6.19 1.97
C GLU A 79 -0.50 -6.85 0.66
N GLN A 80 -1.07 -6.07 -0.25
CA GLN A 80 -1.57 -6.57 -1.52
C GLN A 80 -0.46 -7.13 -2.39
N ILE A 81 0.68 -6.42 -2.45
CA ILE A 81 1.90 -6.87 -3.11
C ILE A 81 2.42 -8.17 -2.48
N LEU A 82 2.47 -8.24 -1.14
CA LEU A 82 2.93 -9.44 -0.43
C LEU A 82 2.02 -10.66 -0.67
N LYS A 83 0.71 -10.43 -0.76
CA LYS A 83 -0.31 -11.46 -1.05
C LYS A 83 -0.36 -11.84 -2.54
N GLY A 84 0.36 -11.14 -3.41
CA GLY A 84 0.31 -11.34 -4.87
C GLY A 84 -1.02 -10.95 -5.52
N ASP A 85 -1.88 -10.22 -4.79
CA ASP A 85 -3.14 -9.71 -5.31
C ASP A 85 -2.84 -8.54 -6.28
N LYS A 86 -3.27 -8.68 -7.54
CA LYS A 86 -3.01 -7.69 -8.60
C LYS A 86 -4.19 -6.75 -8.87
N SER A 87 -5.23 -6.81 -8.03
CA SER A 87 -6.45 -6.00 -8.20
C SER A 87 -6.19 -4.52 -8.01
N THR A 88 -6.55 -3.67 -8.98
CA THR A 88 -6.38 -2.22 -8.86
C THR A 88 -7.65 -1.50 -8.42
N THR A 89 -8.75 -2.23 -8.18
CA THR A 89 -10.09 -1.67 -7.94
C THR A 89 -10.10 -0.66 -6.79
N LEU A 90 -9.46 -0.98 -5.67
CA LEU A 90 -9.35 -0.08 -4.52
C LEU A 90 -8.71 1.27 -4.91
N ILE A 91 -7.63 1.24 -5.69
CA ILE A 91 -6.87 2.43 -6.10
C ILE A 91 -7.70 3.25 -7.11
N ASP A 92 -8.39 2.57 -8.02
CA ASP A 92 -9.25 3.20 -9.03
C ASP A 92 -10.48 3.87 -8.39
N GLU A 93 -11.10 3.26 -7.38
CA GLU A 93 -12.20 3.85 -6.61
C GLU A 93 -11.76 5.13 -5.89
N ILE A 94 -10.59 5.11 -5.23
CA ILE A 94 -10.05 6.29 -4.55
C ILE A 94 -9.75 7.40 -5.56
N ARG A 95 -9.17 7.05 -6.73
CA ARG A 95 -8.93 8.01 -7.80
C ARG A 95 -10.22 8.68 -8.26
N ASN A 96 -11.29 7.89 -8.44
CA ASN A 96 -12.59 8.39 -8.85
C ASN A 96 -13.21 9.35 -7.83
N VAL A 97 -12.99 9.14 -6.52
CA VAL A 97 -13.41 10.09 -5.48
C VAL A 97 -12.66 11.41 -5.60
N LEU A 98 -11.33 11.37 -5.83
CA LEU A 98 -10.49 12.56 -5.94
C LEU A 98 -10.70 13.36 -7.23
N MET A 99 -11.24 12.74 -8.29
CA MET A 99 -11.58 13.43 -9.54
C MET A 99 -12.89 14.21 -9.47
N ARG A 100 -13.71 14.01 -8.43
CA ARG A 100 -14.96 14.75 -8.27
C ARG A 100 -14.68 16.19 -7.81
N PRO A 101 -15.45 17.18 -8.31
CA PRO A 101 -15.28 18.58 -7.91
C PRO A 101 -15.58 18.82 -6.43
N ASP A 102 -16.45 18.00 -5.85
CA ASP A 102 -16.71 17.94 -4.42
C ASP A 102 -15.97 16.73 -3.81
N ILE A 103 -14.71 16.94 -3.42
CA ILE A 103 -13.85 15.88 -2.87
C ILE A 103 -14.35 15.52 -1.48
N GLN A 104 -14.87 14.30 -1.36
CA GLN A 104 -15.41 13.77 -0.10
C GLN A 104 -14.45 12.76 0.51
N ILE A 105 -13.51 13.24 1.34
CA ILE A 105 -12.46 12.42 1.97
C ILE A 105 -13.03 11.26 2.81
N HIS A 106 -14.19 11.43 3.46
CA HIS A 106 -14.84 10.36 4.22
C HIS A 106 -15.15 9.13 3.34
N LYS A 107 -15.48 9.32 2.06
CA LYS A 107 -15.70 8.21 1.11
C LYS A 107 -14.44 7.40 0.85
N ILE A 108 -13.25 8.02 0.95
CA ILE A 108 -11.98 7.30 0.84
C ILE A 108 -11.83 6.35 2.02
N TYR A 109 -12.17 6.78 3.23
CA TYR A 109 -12.17 5.91 4.40
C TYR A 109 -13.19 4.78 4.27
N ASP A 110 -14.39 5.05 3.73
CA ASP A 110 -15.38 3.99 3.47
C ASP A 110 -14.82 2.92 2.51
N ILE A 111 -14.13 3.32 1.44
CA ILE A 111 -13.47 2.40 0.50
C ILE A 111 -12.37 1.60 1.21
N LEU A 112 -11.51 2.25 1.99
CA LEU A 112 -10.40 1.61 2.69
C LEU A 112 -10.86 0.64 3.79
N ASN A 113 -11.99 0.92 4.44
CA ASN A 113 -12.54 0.08 5.51
C ASN A 113 -13.35 -1.12 4.98
N LYS A 114 -13.84 -1.08 3.73
CA LYS A 114 -14.50 -2.25 3.12
C LYS A 114 -13.58 -3.46 3.04
N LYS A 115 -12.26 -3.27 2.87
CA LYS A 115 -11.28 -4.36 2.85
C LYS A 115 -10.97 -4.94 4.25
N ASP A 116 -11.32 -4.23 5.33
CA ASP A 116 -11.16 -4.72 6.72
C ASP A 116 -12.32 -5.62 7.17
N GLN A 117 -13.33 -5.85 6.33
CA GLN A 117 -14.30 -6.93 6.55
C GLN A 117 -13.75 -8.21 5.90
N PRO A 118 -13.18 -9.14 6.67
CA PRO A 118 -12.74 -10.40 6.11
C PRO A 118 -13.97 -11.17 5.61
N ASP A 119 -13.99 -11.52 4.33
CA ASP A 119 -14.65 -12.74 3.91
C ASP A 119 -14.04 -13.86 4.76
N PHE A 120 -14.89 -14.49 5.57
CA PHE A 120 -14.55 -15.57 6.50
C PHE A 120 -14.02 -16.77 5.69
N VAL A 121 -12.73 -16.78 5.37
CA VAL A 121 -12.06 -17.97 4.83
C VAL A 121 -11.76 -18.86 6.02
N PHE A 122 -12.56 -19.92 6.16
CA PHE A 122 -12.31 -21.07 7.02
C PHE A 122 -10.90 -21.60 6.70
N ILE A 123 -9.91 -21.24 7.52
CA ILE A 123 -8.62 -21.94 7.51
C ILE A 123 -8.88 -23.25 8.26
N SER A 124 -9.05 -24.33 7.51
CA SER A 124 -8.91 -25.68 8.03
C SER A 124 -7.51 -25.80 8.61
N THR A 125 -7.41 -25.72 9.95
CA THR A 125 -6.19 -25.99 10.69
C THR A 125 -5.82 -27.45 10.49
N HIS A 126 -4.97 -27.74 9.51
CA HIS A 126 -4.08 -28.88 9.62
C HIS A 126 -3.15 -28.59 10.79
N LYS A 127 -3.36 -29.30 11.90
CA LYS A 127 -2.39 -29.42 12.98
C LYS A 127 -1.13 -30.04 12.38
N THR A 128 -0.14 -29.21 12.05
CA THR A 128 1.23 -29.68 11.95
C THR A 128 1.78 -29.64 13.36
N GLU A 129 1.88 -30.81 13.98
CA GLU A 129 2.60 -31.00 15.24
C GLU A 129 4.03 -30.51 15.02
N VAL A 130 4.44 -29.52 15.80
CA VAL A 130 5.81 -29.02 15.84
C VAL A 130 6.59 -30.00 16.72
N PRO A 131 7.62 -30.68 16.23
CA PRO A 131 8.50 -31.48 17.08
C PRO A 131 9.19 -30.53 18.07
N THR A 132 9.00 -30.78 19.36
CA THR A 132 9.70 -30.07 20.43
C THR A 132 11.19 -30.40 20.42
N GLU A 133 12.02 -29.44 20.85
CA GLU A 133 13.51 -29.42 20.84
C GLU A 133 14.25 -30.66 21.38
N PHE A 134 13.56 -31.67 21.91
CA PHE A 134 14.15 -32.93 22.36
C PHE A 134 14.44 -33.93 21.22
N ASP A 135 13.78 -33.84 20.06
CA ASP A 135 13.95 -34.79 18.95
C ASP A 135 15.17 -34.52 18.04
N ILE A 136 15.90 -33.42 18.27
CA ILE A 136 17.05 -33.03 17.43
C ILE A 136 18.36 -33.67 17.93
N MET A 137 18.42 -34.10 19.19
CA MET A 137 19.67 -34.61 19.79
C MET A 137 19.95 -36.08 19.49
N ASP A 138 18.94 -36.91 19.21
CA ASP A 138 19.17 -38.34 18.91
C ASP A 138 19.67 -38.57 17.48
N ASN A 139 19.36 -37.67 16.54
CA ASN A 139 19.80 -37.77 15.14
C ASN A 139 21.24 -37.30 14.87
N PHE A 140 21.90 -36.66 15.84
CA PHE A 140 23.25 -36.10 15.64
C PHE A 140 24.37 -37.07 16.03
N LEU A 141 24.04 -38.15 16.76
CA LEU A 141 25.01 -39.17 17.21
C LEU A 141 25.19 -40.32 16.21
N GLU A 142 24.26 -40.55 15.28
CA GLU A 142 24.39 -41.56 14.21
C GLU A 142 25.26 -41.10 13.02
N LEU A 143 25.73 -39.84 13.01
CA LEU A 143 26.55 -39.29 11.92
C LEU A 143 28.07 -39.45 12.12
N PHE A 144 28.49 -40.05 13.25
CA PHE A 144 29.90 -40.22 13.60
C PHE A 144 30.28 -41.64 14.07
N GLU A 145 29.44 -42.65 13.82
CA GLU A 145 29.85 -44.06 13.75
C GLU A 145 29.94 -44.51 12.28
#